data_AF-A0AAV4A5K2-F1
#
_entry.id   AF-A0AAV4A5K2-F1
#
_cell.length_a   1.000
_cell.length_b   1.000
_cell.length_c   1.000
_cell.angle_alpha   90.00
_cell.angle_beta   90.00
_cell.angle_gamma   90.00
#
_symmetry.space_group_name_H-M   'P 1'
#
loop_
_entity.id
_entity.type
_entity.pdbx_description
1 polymer ?
#
loop_
_entity_poly.entity_id
_entity_poly.type
_entity_poly.pdbx_seq_one_letter_code
_entity_poly.pdbx_strand_id
1 'polypeptide(L)'
;MSELTARLVKLGRDLGLEGPELRAFMKEERDREEKREAQERQEKEKKEAQERQEKKEAQERQEKKEAQERQEKREAQEREDKMRKEEQERKDKLELEKLKLQAEIENAKSLHSKKDSSTSDWIAKIPRMNPFSEAKGDTMDAFLFRFEMLVKAHNWPENKKFLALSNLLT
;
A
#
# COMPACT_ATOMS: atom_id res chain seq x y z
N MET A 1 23.16 -78.72 22.61
CA MET A 1 23.57 -78.79 21.19
C MET A 1 22.54 -78.04 20.39
N SER A 2 22.92 -76.96 19.69
CA SER A 2 21.96 -76.19 18.90
C SER A 2 21.45 -77.05 17.72
N GLU A 3 20.20 -76.88 17.32
CA GLU A 3 19.62 -77.62 16.17
C GLU A 3 20.46 -77.46 14.90
N LEU A 4 21.14 -76.31 14.76
CA LEU A 4 22.04 -75.98 13.67
C LEU A 4 23.29 -76.88 13.66
N THR A 5 23.91 -77.11 14.83
CA THR A 5 25.05 -78.04 14.93
C THR A 5 24.64 -79.49 14.65
N ALA A 6 23.45 -79.92 15.06
CA ALA A 6 22.95 -81.26 14.76
C ALA A 6 22.67 -81.45 13.25
N ARG A 7 22.13 -80.42 12.58
CA ARG A 7 21.92 -80.43 11.13
C ARG A 7 23.24 -80.44 10.35
N LEU A 8 24.21 -79.62 10.73
CA LEU A 8 25.53 -79.57 10.09
C LEU A 8 26.31 -80.87 10.25
N VAL A 9 26.23 -81.51 11.43
CA VAL A 9 26.85 -82.82 11.66
C VAL A 9 26.20 -83.90 10.80
N LYS A 10 24.87 -83.89 10.65
CA LYS A 10 24.15 -84.84 9.79
C LYS A 10 24.52 -84.64 8.32
N LEU A 11 24.48 -83.39 7.84
CA LEU A 11 24.83 -83.05 6.45
C LEU A 11 26.29 -83.42 6.12
N GLY A 12 27.23 -83.14 7.03
CA GLY A 12 28.64 -83.49 6.82
C GLY A 12 28.88 -85.01 6.81
N ARG A 13 28.15 -85.78 7.63
CA ARG A 13 28.18 -87.25 7.56
C ARG A 13 27.53 -87.81 6.29
N ASP A 14 26.43 -87.21 5.83
CA ASP A 14 25.77 -87.59 4.56
C ASP A 14 26.67 -87.31 3.34
N LEU A 15 27.59 -86.34 3.45
CA LEU A 15 28.64 -86.04 2.48
C LEU A 15 29.89 -86.93 2.63
N GLY A 16 29.89 -87.88 3.59
CA GLY A 16 31.00 -88.81 3.82
C GLY A 16 32.18 -88.23 4.60
N LEU A 17 32.04 -87.04 5.21
CA LEU A 17 33.12 -86.41 5.98
C LEU A 17 33.15 -86.93 7.41
N GLU A 18 34.32 -87.38 7.87
CA GLU A 18 34.51 -87.90 9.23
C GLU A 18 35.66 -87.19 9.97
N GLY A 19 35.62 -87.25 11.31
CA GLY A 19 36.72 -86.81 12.18
C GLY A 19 37.18 -85.35 11.94
N PRO A 20 38.42 -85.11 11.49
CA PRO A 20 38.96 -83.77 11.27
C PRO A 20 38.29 -83.01 10.11
N GLU A 21 37.84 -83.69 9.07
CA GLU A 21 37.21 -83.06 7.90
C GLU A 21 35.82 -82.53 8.23
N LEU A 22 35.05 -83.30 9.01
CA LEU A 22 33.75 -82.87 9.53
C LEU A 22 33.88 -81.61 10.41
N ARG A 23 34.95 -81.53 11.21
CA ARG A 23 35.25 -80.34 12.03
C ARG A 23 35.62 -79.13 11.19
N ALA A 24 36.37 -79.32 10.11
CA ALA A 24 36.71 -78.25 9.18
C ALA A 24 35.46 -77.71 8.47
N PHE A 25 34.58 -78.60 7.98
CA PHE A 25 33.31 -78.24 7.35
C PHE A 25 32.39 -77.44 8.30
N MET A 26 32.21 -77.92 9.53
CA MET A 26 31.41 -77.20 10.53
C MET A 26 31.96 -75.80 10.84
N LYS A 27 33.30 -75.65 10.86
CA LYS A 27 33.95 -74.37 11.09
C LYS A 27 33.73 -73.43 9.89
N GLU A 28 33.90 -73.93 8.67
CA GLU A 28 33.71 -73.14 7.45
C GLU A 28 32.27 -72.65 7.31
N GLU A 29 31.28 -73.50 7.55
CA GLU A 29 29.87 -73.09 7.50
C GLU A 29 29.53 -72.05 8.58
N ARG A 30 30.12 -72.18 9.78
CA ARG A 30 29.94 -71.18 10.84
C ARG A 30 30.59 -69.84 10.49
N ASP A 31 31.81 -69.87 9.96
CA ASP A 31 32.52 -68.67 9.50
C ASP A 31 31.77 -68.00 8.32
N ARG A 32 31.09 -68.79 7.48
CA ARG A 32 30.26 -68.31 6.38
C ARG A 32 28.97 -67.65 6.88
N GLU A 33 28.32 -68.24 7.88
CA GLU A 33 27.14 -67.68 8.54
C GLU A 33 27.48 -66.36 9.27
N GLU A 34 28.57 -66.33 10.04
CA GLU A 34 29.03 -65.12 10.73
C GLU A 34 29.36 -63.98 9.74
N LYS A 35 29.98 -64.29 8.59
CA LYS A 35 30.24 -63.30 7.53
C LYS A 35 28.95 -62.76 6.92
N ARG A 36 27.93 -63.60 6.70
CA ARG A 36 26.63 -63.17 6.18
C ARG A 36 25.92 -62.26 7.18
N GLU A 37 25.88 -62.64 8.46
CA GLU A 37 25.31 -61.79 9.50
C GLU A 37 26.05 -60.45 9.63
N ALA A 38 27.38 -60.46 9.55
CA ALA A 38 28.17 -59.23 9.60
C ALA A 38 27.87 -58.32 8.41
N GLN A 39 27.71 -58.87 7.20
CA GLN A 39 27.32 -58.12 6.01
C GLN A 39 25.91 -57.54 6.14
N GLU A 40 24.94 -58.34 6.62
CA GLU A 40 23.56 -57.88 6.80
C GLU A 40 23.46 -56.76 7.84
N ARG A 41 24.22 -56.88 8.94
CA ARG A 41 24.32 -55.80 9.96
C ARG A 41 24.92 -54.53 9.36
N GLN A 42 25.99 -54.63 8.56
CA GLN A 42 26.59 -53.46 7.89
C GLN A 42 25.64 -52.82 6.89
N GLU A 43 24.90 -53.60 6.10
CA GLU A 43 23.92 -53.06 5.15
C GLU A 43 22.76 -52.37 5.87
N LYS A 44 22.28 -52.97 6.97
CA LYS A 44 21.23 -52.36 7.78
C LYS A 44 21.69 -51.04 8.40
N GLU A 45 22.89 -51.00 8.96
CA GLU A 45 23.46 -49.78 9.53
C GLU A 45 23.64 -48.68 8.47
N LYS A 46 24.11 -49.04 7.26
CA LYS A 46 24.21 -48.09 6.14
C LYS A 46 22.85 -47.55 5.72
N LYS A 47 21.82 -48.40 5.63
CA LYS A 47 20.45 -47.96 5.30
C LYS A 47 19.89 -47.04 6.38
N GLU A 48 20.05 -47.38 7.65
CA GLU A 48 19.60 -46.52 8.75
C GLU A 48 20.35 -45.18 8.78
N ALA A 49 21.65 -45.18 8.47
CA ALA A 49 22.43 -43.95 8.36
C ALA A 49 21.95 -43.07 7.19
N GLN A 50 21.70 -43.66 6.02
CA GLN A 50 21.15 -42.96 4.86
C GLN A 50 19.77 -42.38 5.15
N GLU A 51 18.86 -43.15 5.73
CA GLU A 51 17.51 -42.69 6.05
C GLU A 51 17.54 -41.55 7.08
N ARG A 52 18.43 -41.63 8.08
CA ARG A 52 18.64 -40.53 9.03
C ARG A 52 19.18 -39.28 8.34
N GLN A 53 20.08 -39.42 7.38
CA GLN A 53 20.63 -38.29 6.64
C GLN A 53 19.56 -37.65 5.75
N GLU A 54 18.81 -38.43 4.99
CA GLU A 54 17.71 -37.94 4.15
C GLU A 54 16.65 -37.22 4.98
N LYS A 55 16.29 -37.76 6.16
CA LYS A 55 15.35 -37.11 7.06
C LYS A 55 15.85 -35.76 7.57
N LYS A 56 17.14 -35.65 7.91
CA LYS A 56 17.76 -34.37 8.32
C LYS A 56 17.75 -33.37 7.17
N GLU A 57 18.16 -33.78 5.97
CA GLU A 57 18.16 -32.91 4.79
C GLU A 57 16.75 -32.45 4.41
N ALA A 58 15.74 -33.31 4.54
CA ALA A 58 14.35 -32.95 4.32
C ALA A 58 13.86 -31.92 5.36
N GLN A 59 14.22 -32.11 6.62
CA GLN A 59 13.87 -31.17 7.69
C GLN A 59 14.56 -29.81 7.48
N GLU A 60 15.86 -29.77 7.18
CA GLU A 60 16.58 -28.52 6.89
C GLU A 60 16.01 -27.79 5.67
N ARG A 61 15.62 -28.54 4.62
CA ARG A 61 14.95 -27.96 3.45
C ARG A 61 13.60 -27.36 3.81
N GLN A 62 12.84 -28.01 4.68
CA GLN A 62 11.55 -27.50 5.13
C GLN A 62 11.72 -26.23 5.98
N GLU A 63 12.61 -26.26 6.96
CA GLU A 63 12.92 -25.10 7.82
C GLU A 63 13.41 -23.90 6.99
N LYS A 64 14.25 -24.14 5.97
CA LYS A 64 14.72 -23.09 5.06
C LYS A 64 13.58 -22.49 4.25
N LYS A 65 12.64 -23.30 3.75
CA LYS A 65 11.46 -22.82 3.03
C LYS A 65 10.55 -21.99 3.93
N GLU A 66 10.27 -22.47 5.14
CA GLU A 66 9.45 -21.75 6.12
C GLU A 66 10.08 -20.42 6.54
N ALA A 67 11.41 -20.40 6.74
CA ALA A 67 12.15 -19.17 7.04
C ALA A 67 12.07 -18.16 5.88
N GLN A 68 12.22 -18.63 4.64
CA GLN A 68 12.11 -17.79 3.45
C GLN A 68 10.68 -17.22 3.30
N GLU A 69 9.65 -18.05 3.42
CA GLU A 69 8.26 -17.61 3.33
C GLU A 69 7.93 -16.58 4.43
N ARG A 70 8.43 -16.81 5.65
CA ARG A 70 8.26 -15.87 6.76
C ARG A 70 8.95 -14.53 6.49
N GLN A 71 10.12 -14.55 5.85
CA GLN A 71 10.82 -13.33 5.47
C GLN A 71 10.06 -12.59 4.37
N GLU A 72 9.65 -13.27 3.31
CA GLU A 72 8.87 -12.68 2.21
C GLU A 72 7.56 -12.07 2.71
N LYS A 73 6.87 -12.74 3.64
CA LYS A 73 5.65 -12.22 4.27
C LYS A 73 5.91 -10.94 5.08
N ARG A 74 7.01 -10.89 5.83
CA ARG A 74 7.40 -9.69 6.59
C ARG A 74 7.73 -8.52 5.65
N GLU A 75 8.50 -8.77 4.59
CA GLU A 75 8.84 -7.74 3.60
C GLU A 75 7.59 -7.22 2.87
N ALA A 76 6.65 -8.11 2.52
CA ALA A 76 5.39 -7.72 1.91
C ALA A 76 4.54 -6.84 2.85
N GLN A 77 4.44 -7.22 4.13
CA GLN A 77 3.72 -6.44 5.13
C GLN A 77 4.36 -5.07 5.36
N GLU A 78 5.69 -5.00 5.45
CA GLU A 78 6.40 -3.73 5.61
C GLU A 78 6.21 -2.81 4.40
N ARG A 79 6.20 -3.36 3.18
CA ARG A 79 5.89 -2.59 1.97
C ARG A 79 4.46 -2.07 1.97
N GLU A 80 3.49 -2.89 2.37
CA GLU A 80 2.09 -2.49 2.48
C GLU A 80 1.91 -1.37 3.52
N ASP A 81 2.50 -1.53 4.71
CA ASP A 81 2.46 -0.52 5.77
C ASP A 81 3.12 0.79 5.32
N LYS A 82 4.23 0.73 4.58
CA LYS A 82 4.88 1.91 4.01
C LYS A 82 4.00 2.62 2.99
N MET A 83 3.40 1.88 2.06
CA MET A 83 2.47 2.43 1.07
C MET A 83 1.25 3.08 1.75
N ARG A 84 0.71 2.44 2.79
CA ARG A 84 -0.41 2.97 3.55
C ARG A 84 -0.06 4.27 4.28
N LYS A 85 1.14 4.35 4.87
CA LYS A 85 1.64 5.59 5.50
C LYS A 85 1.82 6.71 4.47
N GLU A 86 2.46 6.42 3.34
CA GLU A 86 2.65 7.41 2.27
C GLU A 86 1.31 7.91 1.70
N GLU A 87 0.32 7.03 1.55
CA GLU A 87 -1.02 7.42 1.11
C GLU A 87 -1.71 8.31 2.16
N GLN A 88 -1.59 7.98 3.44
CA GLN A 88 -2.15 8.78 4.53
C GLN A 88 -1.50 10.17 4.57
N GLU A 89 -0.18 10.26 4.49
CA GLU A 89 0.54 11.53 4.44
C GLU A 89 0.13 12.39 3.23
N ARG A 90 -0.12 11.76 2.08
CA ARG A 90 -0.65 12.47 0.90
C ARG A 90 -2.06 13.00 1.14
N LYS A 91 -2.94 12.21 1.78
CA LYS A 91 -4.29 12.65 2.14
C LYS A 91 -4.26 13.81 3.12
N ASP A 92 -3.47 13.67 4.19
CA ASP A 92 -3.31 14.71 5.23
C ASP A 92 -2.78 16.02 4.63
N LYS A 93 -1.81 15.93 3.70
CA LYS A 93 -1.29 17.10 2.98
C LYS A 93 -2.36 17.79 2.13
N LEU A 94 -3.15 17.02 1.39
CA LEU A 94 -4.24 17.56 0.56
C LEU A 94 -5.35 18.18 1.42
N GLU A 95 -5.67 17.57 2.57
CA GLU A 95 -6.65 18.11 3.51
C GLU A 95 -6.17 19.43 4.11
N LEU A 96 -4.90 19.50 4.50
CA LEU A 96 -4.30 20.74 5.00
C LEU A 96 -4.32 21.85 3.94
N GLU A 97 -4.04 21.53 2.68
CA GLU A 97 -4.11 22.49 1.57
C GLU A 97 -5.53 22.99 1.32
N LYS A 98 -6.52 22.09 1.37
CA LYS A 98 -7.95 22.47 1.27
C LYS A 98 -8.36 23.41 2.41
N LEU A 99 -7.97 23.12 3.64
CA LEU A 99 -8.26 23.97 4.80
C LEU A 99 -7.63 25.36 4.65
N LYS A 100 -6.39 25.44 4.17
CA LYS A 100 -5.71 26.72 3.90
C LYS A 100 -6.45 27.55 2.84
N LEU A 101 -6.81 26.93 1.71
CA LEU A 101 -7.56 27.58 0.65
C LEU A 101 -8.94 28.04 1.14
N GLN A 102 -9.62 27.23 1.95
CA GLN A 102 -10.92 27.59 2.51
C GLN A 102 -10.80 28.81 3.45
N ALA A 103 -9.79 28.84 4.31
CA ALA A 103 -9.52 29.99 5.17
C ALA A 103 -9.16 31.26 4.39
N GLU A 104 -8.41 31.14 3.29
CA GLU A 104 -8.09 32.26 2.41
C GLU A 104 -9.34 32.82 1.71
N ILE A 105 -10.21 31.94 1.21
CA ILE A 105 -11.51 32.33 0.61
C ILE A 105 -12.40 33.01 1.64
N GLU A 106 -12.48 32.49 2.88
CA GLU A 106 -13.28 33.09 3.94
C GLU A 106 -12.76 34.48 4.34
N ASN A 107 -11.43 34.63 4.46
CA ASN A 107 -10.80 35.93 4.69
C ASN A 107 -11.05 36.91 3.54
N ALA A 108 -10.94 36.47 2.29
CA ALA A 108 -11.22 37.31 1.12
C ALA A 108 -12.69 37.74 1.07
N LYS A 109 -13.64 36.84 1.41
CA LYS A 109 -15.07 37.16 1.52
C LYS A 109 -15.36 38.17 2.63
N SER A 110 -14.71 38.05 3.79
CA SER A 110 -14.81 39.01 4.89
C SER A 110 -14.34 40.41 4.49
N LEU A 111 -13.31 40.50 3.66
CA LEU A 111 -12.81 41.77 3.12
C LEU A 111 -13.71 42.37 2.03
N HIS A 112 -14.34 41.55 1.19
CA HIS A 112 -15.26 42.02 0.13
C HIS A 112 -16.60 42.52 0.70
N SER A 113 -17.14 41.85 1.72
CA SER A 113 -18.40 42.23 2.38
C SER A 113 -18.37 43.65 2.99
N LYS A 114 -17.19 44.14 3.40
CA LYS A 114 -17.04 45.51 3.93
C LYS A 114 -16.97 46.60 2.85
N LYS A 115 -16.78 46.26 1.57
CA LYS A 115 -16.57 47.25 0.50
C LYS A 115 -17.82 47.52 -0.34
N ASP A 116 -18.75 46.58 -0.43
CA ASP A 116 -19.93 46.71 -1.30
C ASP A 116 -21.14 47.38 -0.64
N SER A 117 -21.18 47.54 0.69
CA SER A 117 -22.32 48.20 1.35
C SER A 117 -22.39 49.72 1.08
N SER A 118 -21.28 50.37 0.69
CA SER A 118 -21.28 51.82 0.45
C SER A 118 -21.75 52.21 -0.97
N THR A 119 -21.73 51.27 -1.91
CA THR A 119 -22.01 51.53 -3.33
C THR A 119 -23.49 51.38 -3.67
N SER A 120 -24.24 50.53 -2.96
CA SER A 120 -25.69 50.41 -3.13
C SER A 120 -26.45 51.59 -2.50
N ASP A 121 -26.01 52.05 -1.32
CA ASP A 121 -26.71 53.09 -0.57
C ASP A 121 -26.62 54.50 -1.18
N TRP A 122 -25.59 54.78 -1.99
CA TRP A 122 -25.49 56.10 -2.64
C TRP A 122 -26.33 56.18 -3.92
N ILE A 123 -26.51 55.06 -4.65
CA ILE A 123 -27.37 55.02 -5.84
C ILE A 123 -28.82 55.31 -5.45
N ALA A 124 -29.28 54.78 -4.31
CA ALA A 124 -30.60 55.05 -3.76
C ALA A 124 -30.81 56.53 -3.34
N LYS A 125 -29.74 57.31 -3.17
CA LYS A 125 -29.77 58.75 -2.79
C LYS A 125 -29.62 59.69 -3.99
N ILE A 126 -29.55 59.16 -5.21
CA ILE A 126 -29.56 59.98 -6.42
C ILE A 126 -30.96 60.60 -6.56
N PRO A 127 -31.10 61.93 -6.56
CA PRO A 127 -32.37 62.58 -6.83
C PRO A 127 -32.89 62.14 -8.19
N ARG A 128 -34.17 61.78 -8.26
CA ARG A 128 -34.80 61.31 -9.49
C ARG A 128 -34.82 62.44 -10.52
N MET A 129 -33.88 62.40 -11.46
CA MET A 129 -33.90 63.24 -12.66
C MET A 129 -34.72 62.55 -13.74
N ASN A 130 -35.40 63.33 -14.59
CA ASN A 130 -36.05 62.76 -15.76
C ASN A 130 -35.00 62.12 -16.69
N PRO A 131 -35.22 60.90 -17.19
CA PRO A 131 -34.31 60.26 -18.12
C PRO A 131 -34.25 61.06 -19.42
N PHE A 132 -33.09 61.00 -20.09
CA PHE A 132 -32.93 61.60 -21.41
C PHE A 132 -33.94 61.01 -22.39
N SER A 133 -34.64 61.85 -23.14
CA SER A 133 -35.62 61.39 -24.12
C SER A 133 -35.57 62.26 -25.37
N GLU A 134 -34.84 61.79 -26.37
CA GLU A 134 -34.75 62.43 -27.68
C GLU A 134 -36.14 62.56 -28.34
N ALA A 135 -37.01 61.56 -28.13
CA ALA A 135 -38.39 61.57 -28.61
C ALA A 135 -39.27 62.70 -28.03
N LYS A 136 -38.88 63.27 -26.88
CA LYS A 136 -39.57 64.40 -26.24
C LYS A 136 -38.94 65.76 -26.58
N GLY A 137 -37.96 65.80 -27.49
CA GLY A 137 -37.26 67.01 -27.90
C GLY A 137 -36.22 67.51 -26.89
N ASP A 138 -35.75 66.62 -26.00
CA ASP A 138 -34.68 66.95 -25.05
C ASP A 138 -33.33 66.94 -25.78
N THR A 139 -32.64 68.08 -25.80
CA THR A 139 -31.29 68.16 -26.39
C THR A 139 -30.25 67.66 -25.38
N MET A 140 -29.17 67.04 -25.88
CA MET A 140 -28.11 66.53 -25.02
C MET A 140 -27.54 67.63 -24.11
N ASP A 141 -27.37 68.85 -24.64
CA ASP A 141 -26.88 69.99 -23.86
C ASP A 141 -27.83 70.38 -22.72
N ALA A 142 -29.15 70.35 -22.96
CA ALA A 142 -30.15 70.64 -21.93
C ALA A 142 -30.15 69.58 -20.83
N PHE A 143 -29.99 68.31 -21.20
CA PHE A 143 -29.86 67.20 -20.26
C PHE A 143 -28.59 67.33 -19.41
N LEU A 144 -27.43 67.56 -20.04
CA LEU A 144 -26.16 67.76 -19.35
C LEU A 144 -26.20 68.95 -18.41
N PHE A 145 -26.83 70.06 -18.81
CA PHE A 145 -26.99 71.22 -17.95
C PHE A 145 -27.80 70.91 -16.67
N ARG A 146 -28.92 70.18 -16.79
CA ARG A 146 -29.71 69.75 -15.62
C ARG A 146 -28.92 68.79 -14.73
N PHE A 147 -28.18 67.88 -15.34
CA PHE A 147 -27.30 66.97 -14.62
C PHE A 147 -26.22 67.73 -13.83
N GLU A 148 -25.53 68.68 -14.46
CA GLU A 148 -24.52 69.52 -13.80
C GLU A 148 -25.09 70.37 -12.68
N MET A 149 -26.30 70.93 -12.86
CA MET A 149 -26.99 71.65 -11.79
C MET A 149 -27.23 70.75 -10.58
N LEU A 150 -27.69 69.52 -10.78
CA LEU A 150 -27.91 68.56 -9.70
C LEU A 150 -26.59 68.12 -9.04
N VAL A 151 -25.56 67.86 -9.84
CA VAL A 151 -24.22 67.52 -9.36
C VAL A 151 -23.67 68.63 -8.45
N LYS A 152 -23.84 69.90 -8.84
CA LYS A 152 -23.43 71.07 -8.05
C LYS A 152 -24.28 71.21 -6.79
N ALA A 153 -25.60 71.08 -6.90
CA ALA A 153 -26.52 71.19 -5.76
C ALA A 153 -26.28 70.12 -4.68
N HIS A 154 -25.92 68.90 -5.09
CA HIS A 154 -25.71 67.77 -4.18
C HIS A 154 -24.24 67.49 -3.87
N ASN A 155 -23.32 68.33 -4.36
CA ASN A 155 -21.88 68.24 -4.14
C ASN A 155 -21.29 66.84 -4.42
N TRP A 156 -21.62 66.26 -5.58
CA TRP A 156 -21.23 64.88 -5.88
C TRP A 156 -19.72 64.72 -6.12
N PRO A 157 -19.09 63.67 -5.55
CA PRO A 157 -17.72 63.28 -5.86
C PRO A 157 -17.55 62.91 -7.35
N GLU A 158 -16.42 63.27 -7.94
CA GLU A 158 -16.15 63.11 -9.38
C GLU A 158 -16.29 61.67 -9.87
N ASN A 159 -15.79 60.71 -9.09
CA ASN A 159 -15.93 59.28 -9.37
C ASN A 159 -17.38 58.77 -9.37
N LYS A 160 -18.31 59.47 -8.70
CA LYS A 160 -19.73 59.11 -8.65
C LYS A 160 -20.56 59.80 -9.74
N LYS A 161 -20.07 60.90 -10.32
CA LYS A 161 -20.74 61.60 -11.42
C LYS A 161 -20.89 60.69 -12.64
N PHE A 162 -19.82 60.00 -13.03
CA PHE A 162 -19.84 59.10 -14.20
C PHE A 162 -20.82 57.94 -14.03
N LEU A 163 -20.88 57.37 -12.82
CA LEU A 163 -21.77 56.24 -12.52
C LEU A 163 -23.25 56.67 -12.45
N ALA A 164 -23.53 57.90 -11.99
CA ALA A 164 -24.87 58.45 -12.06
C ALA A 164 -25.28 58.80 -13.50
N LEU A 165 -24.34 59.33 -14.29
CA LEU A 165 -24.59 59.68 -15.69
C LEU A 165 -24.91 58.44 -16.54
N SER A 166 -24.15 57.34 -16.37
CA SER A 166 -24.43 56.09 -17.09
C SER A 166 -25.82 55.53 -16.79
N ASN A 167 -26.28 55.63 -15.54
CA ASN A 167 -27.61 55.17 -15.15
C ASN A 167 -28.76 56.04 -15.68
N LEU A 168 -28.51 57.32 -15.99
CA LEU A 168 -29.54 58.25 -16.45
C LEU A 168 -29.64 58.34 -18.00
N LEU A 169 -28.64 57.79 -18.69
CA LEU A 169 -28.58 57.66 -20.15
C LEU A 169 -29.05 56.30 -20.67
N THR A 170 -29.26 55.32 -19.77
CA THR A 170 -29.80 53.99 -20.10
C THR A 170 -31.31 53.98 -19.91
#